data_AF-A0ABD5SIR2-F1
#
_entry.id   AF-A0ABD5SIR2-F1
#
_cell.length_a   1.000
_cell.length_b   1.000
_cell.length_c   1.000
_cell.angle_alpha   90.00
_cell.angle_beta   90.00
_cell.angle_gamma   90.00
#
_symmetry.space_group_name_H-M   'P 1'
#
loop_
_entity.id
_entity.type
_entity.pdbx_description
1 polymer ?
#
loop_
_entity_poly.entity_id
_entity_poly.type
_entity_poly.pdbx_seq_one_letter_code
_entity_poly.pdbx_strand_id
1 'polypeptide(L)'
;MSTTPTTAIVAGPDDDGIGDALEHEGVDVTRLNGVISRPHLEEAGIVAADLYVLTDTEQATTIPIACDLNDGLRTVVYARDSVPEFVRGQLDLAIDPQLMDAEIVADELVA
;
A
#
# COMPACT_ATOMS: atom_id res chain seq x y z
N MET A 1 -9.44 -24.59 9.20
CA MET A 1 -8.93 -23.28 9.65
C MET A 1 -9.29 -22.33 8.53
N SER A 2 -10.19 -21.37 8.76
CA SER A 2 -10.44 -20.32 7.78
C SER A 2 -9.19 -19.46 7.76
N THR A 3 -8.45 -19.46 6.65
CA THR A 3 -7.40 -18.47 6.41
C THR A 3 -8.11 -17.13 6.31
N THR A 4 -7.82 -16.21 7.24
CA THR A 4 -8.26 -14.82 7.10
C THR A 4 -7.64 -14.28 5.80
N PRO A 5 -8.40 -13.60 4.93
CA PRO A 5 -7.83 -13.00 3.74
C PRO A 5 -6.78 -11.96 4.14
N THR A 6 -5.73 -11.83 3.32
CA THR A 6 -4.76 -10.74 3.44
C THR A 6 -5.48 -9.41 3.34
N THR A 7 -5.10 -8.44 4.16
CA THR A 7 -5.72 -7.12 4.22
C THR A 7 -4.74 -6.06 3.72
N ALA A 8 -5.22 -5.15 2.87
CA ALA A 8 -4.40 -4.10 2.28
C ALA A 8 -5.07 -2.73 2.36
N ILE A 9 -4.26 -1.70 2.58
CA ILE A 9 -4.68 -0.30 2.40
C ILE A 9 -3.98 0.27 1.17
N VAL A 10 -4.76 0.71 0.19
CA VAL A 10 -4.27 1.39 -1.02
C VAL A 10 -4.51 2.88 -0.86
N ALA A 11 -3.43 3.66 -0.86
CA ALA A 11 -3.41 5.08 -0.54
C ALA A 11 -2.97 5.91 -1.75
N GLY A 12 -3.91 6.66 -2.31
CA GLY A 12 -3.73 7.49 -3.51
C GLY A 12 -4.80 7.19 -4.57
N PRO A 13 -4.70 7.83 -5.76
CA PRO A 13 -5.71 7.74 -6.81
C PRO A 13 -5.79 6.37 -7.49
N ASP A 14 -4.75 5.53 -7.33
CA ASP A 14 -4.67 4.20 -7.92
C ASP A 14 -4.88 4.18 -9.45
N ASP A 15 -4.29 5.15 -10.16
CA ASP A 15 -4.47 5.31 -11.62
C ASP A 15 -3.96 4.12 -12.44
N ASP A 16 -3.01 3.35 -11.87
CA ASP A 16 -2.42 2.15 -12.49
C ASP A 16 -3.06 0.83 -12.00
N GLY A 17 -4.09 0.89 -11.15
CA GLY A 17 -5.01 -0.22 -10.86
C GLY A 17 -4.50 -1.34 -9.94
N ILE A 18 -3.60 -1.04 -9.00
CA ILE A 18 -3.08 -2.04 -8.06
C ILE A 18 -4.13 -2.51 -7.06
N GLY A 19 -5.09 -1.66 -6.69
CA GLY A 19 -6.19 -2.04 -5.81
C GLY A 19 -7.09 -3.11 -6.42
N ASP A 20 -7.50 -2.93 -7.69
CA ASP A 20 -8.32 -3.91 -8.40
C ASP A 20 -7.56 -5.24 -8.59
N ALA A 21 -6.25 -5.18 -8.87
CA ALA A 21 -5.40 -6.36 -9.01
C ALA A 21 -5.28 -7.15 -7.68
N LEU A 22 -5.11 -6.47 -6.56
CA LEU A 22 -5.08 -7.11 -5.23
C LEU A 22 -6.43 -7.76 -4.88
N GLU A 23 -7.55 -7.10 -5.19
CA GLU A 23 -8.88 -7.70 -4.99
C GLU A 23 -9.10 -8.95 -5.85
N HIS A 24 -8.52 -8.99 -7.06
CA HIS A 24 -8.55 -10.18 -7.92
C HIS A 24 -7.86 -11.38 -7.27
N GLU A 25 -6.77 -11.14 -6.54
CA GLU A 25 -6.02 -12.13 -5.77
C GLU A 25 -6.69 -12.51 -4.43
N GLY A 26 -7.84 -11.91 -4.11
CA GLY A 26 -8.60 -12.21 -2.90
C GLY A 26 -8.17 -11.43 -1.66
N VAL A 27 -7.42 -10.34 -1.84
CA VAL A 27 -7.06 -9.40 -0.77
C VAL A 27 -8.27 -8.54 -0.42
N ASP A 28 -8.50 -8.32 0.88
CA ASP A 28 -9.49 -7.35 1.37
C ASP A 28 -8.87 -5.94 1.32
N VAL A 29 -9.28 -5.14 0.34
CA VAL A 29 -8.67 -3.84 0.05
C VAL A 29 -9.51 -2.69 0.58
N THR A 30 -8.90 -1.84 1.40
CA THR A 30 -9.44 -0.53 1.79
C THR A 30 -8.74 0.58 1.02
N ARG A 31 -9.51 1.43 0.32
CA ARG A 31 -8.97 2.53 -0.51
C ARG A 31 -9.07 3.87 0.21
N LEU A 32 -7.96 4.61 0.25
CA LEU A 32 -7.87 5.97 0.78
C LEU A 32 -7.45 6.94 -0.32
N ASN A 33 -8.20 8.03 -0.47
CA ASN A 33 -8.00 9.04 -1.51
C ASN A 33 -7.85 10.44 -0.92
N GLY A 34 -7.22 11.34 -1.67
CA GLY A 34 -7.03 12.74 -1.27
C GLY A 34 -5.95 12.90 -0.20
N VAL A 35 -6.14 13.87 0.70
CA VAL A 35 -5.15 14.15 1.77
C VAL A 35 -5.31 13.14 2.90
N ILE A 36 -4.29 12.30 3.09
CA ILE A 36 -4.32 11.20 4.06
C ILE A 36 -3.65 11.65 5.36
N SER A 37 -4.30 11.35 6.48
CA SER A 37 -3.86 11.72 7.82
C SER A 37 -3.82 10.48 8.70
N ARG A 38 -3.14 10.56 9.85
CA ARG A 38 -3.12 9.46 10.83
C ARG A 38 -4.54 8.95 11.17
N PRO A 39 -5.52 9.80 11.52
CA PRO A 39 -6.89 9.33 11.76
C PRO A 39 -7.48 8.55 10.59
N HIS A 40 -7.25 8.97 9.34
CA HIS A 40 -7.74 8.24 8.17
C HIS A 40 -7.13 6.83 8.07
N LEU A 41 -5.84 6.67 8.41
CA LEU A 41 -5.17 5.36 8.42
C LEU A 41 -5.72 4.46 9.54
N GLU A 42 -5.95 5.02 10.73
CA GLU A 42 -6.53 4.28 11.86
C GLU A 42 -7.97 3.82 11.55
N GLU A 43 -8.79 4.70 11.00
CA GLU A 43 -10.17 4.40 10.57
C GLU A 43 -10.21 3.36 9.45
N ALA A 44 -9.20 3.33 8.58
CA ALA A 44 -9.02 2.32 7.55
C ALA A 44 -8.51 0.97 8.07
N GLY A 45 -8.14 0.87 9.35
CA GLY A 45 -7.70 -0.39 9.96
C GLY A 45 -6.21 -0.70 9.80
N ILE A 46 -5.35 0.30 9.56
CA ILE A 46 -3.90 0.11 9.33
C ILE A 46 -3.19 -0.71 10.43
N VAL A 47 -3.70 -0.64 11.66
CA VAL A 47 -3.14 -1.30 12.85
C VAL A 47 -3.14 -2.84 12.70
N ALA A 48 -4.07 -3.38 11.92
CA ALA A 48 -4.18 -4.82 11.67
C ALA A 48 -3.92 -5.19 10.21
N ALA A 49 -3.59 -4.22 9.35
CA ALA A 49 -3.36 -4.45 7.94
C ALA A 49 -2.05 -5.21 7.70
N ASP A 50 -2.05 -6.06 6.68
CA ASP A 50 -0.84 -6.79 6.24
C ASP A 50 -0.01 -5.95 5.27
N LEU A 51 -0.69 -5.17 4.42
CA LEU A 51 -0.10 -4.39 3.34
C LEU A 51 -0.52 -2.92 3.39
N TYR A 52 0.44 -2.04 3.09
CA TYR A 52 0.19 -0.64 2.77
C TYR A 52 0.81 -0.30 1.43
N VAL A 53 -0.02 0.06 0.45
CA VAL A 53 0.37 0.37 -0.91
C VAL A 53 0.12 1.85 -1.18
N LEU A 54 1.19 2.61 -1.37
CA LEU A 54 1.12 4.02 -1.72
C LEU A 54 1.21 4.18 -3.24
N THR A 55 0.19 4.78 -3.85
CA THR A 55 0.16 5.08 -5.29
C THR A 55 0.37 6.56 -5.59
N ASP A 56 0.43 7.41 -4.55
CA ASP A 56 0.73 8.85 -4.67
C ASP A 56 1.94 9.24 -3.81
N THR A 57 3.07 9.52 -4.46
CA THR A 57 4.29 9.92 -3.77
C THR A 57 4.19 11.27 -3.04
N GLU A 58 3.23 12.14 -3.39
CA GLU A 58 2.98 13.38 -2.64
C GLU A 58 2.51 13.08 -1.20
N GLN A 59 1.96 11.88 -0.97
CA GLN A 59 1.58 11.39 0.35
C GLN A 59 2.68 10.56 1.03
N ALA A 60 3.94 10.58 0.57
CA ALA A 60 5.00 9.70 1.12
C ALA A 60 5.19 9.79 2.64
N THR A 61 4.86 10.92 3.27
CA THR A 61 4.88 11.10 4.74
C THR A 61 3.93 10.18 5.49
N THR A 62 2.98 9.54 4.81
CA THR A 62 2.09 8.52 5.40
C THR A 62 2.82 7.21 5.70
N ILE A 63 3.90 6.88 4.98
CA ILE A 63 4.71 5.67 5.22
C ILE A 63 5.23 5.61 6.65
N PRO A 64 5.98 6.62 7.17
CA PRO A 64 6.44 6.58 8.55
C PRO A 64 5.31 6.57 9.58
N ILE A 65 4.17 7.18 9.26
CA ILE A 65 2.99 7.18 10.13
C ILE A 65 2.38 5.78 10.21
N ALA A 66 2.26 5.09 9.06
CA ALA A 66 1.73 3.74 8.97
C ALA A 66 2.62 2.74 9.73
N CYS A 67 3.95 2.82 9.54
CA CYS A 67 4.90 2.00 10.31
C CYS A 67 4.83 2.26 11.82
N ASP A 68 4.64 3.50 12.26
CA ASP A 68 4.47 3.82 13.70
C ASP A 68 3.18 3.22 14.29
N LEU A 69 2.15 3.06 13.46
CA LEU A 69 0.87 2.44 13.87
C LEU A 69 0.91 0.91 13.80
N ASN A 70 1.79 0.34 12.97
CA ASN A 70 1.93 -1.10 12.77
C ASN A 70 3.36 -1.44 12.30
N ASP A 71 4.20 -1.94 13.22
CA ASP A 71 5.57 -2.34 12.94
C ASP A 71 5.70 -3.63 12.07
N GLY A 72 4.60 -4.37 11.88
CA GLY A 72 4.55 -5.59 11.08
C GLY A 72 4.06 -5.36 9.64
N LEU A 73 3.74 -4.12 9.29
CA LEU A 73 3.18 -3.73 8.02
C LEU A 73 4.21 -3.82 6.89
N ARG A 74 3.88 -4.51 5.80
CA ARG A 74 4.69 -4.47 4.58
C ARG A 74 4.30 -3.27 3.75
N THR A 75 5.27 -2.42 3.44
CA THR A 75 5.07 -1.15 2.75
C THR A 75 5.53 -1.23 1.29
N VAL A 76 4.66 -0.80 0.39
CA VAL A 76 4.88 -0.84 -1.05
C VAL A 76 4.58 0.53 -1.62
N VAL A 77 5.42 1.01 -2.52
CA VAL A 77 5.09 2.13 -3.40
C VAL A 77 4.89 1.57 -4.79
N TYR A 78 3.72 1.82 -5.35
CA TYR A 78 3.39 1.49 -6.74
C TYR A 78 3.05 2.79 -7.47
N ALA A 79 4.09 3.50 -7.89
CA ALA A 79 3.98 4.83 -8.46
C ALA A 79 5.13 5.10 -9.43
N ARG A 80 4.87 5.96 -10.43
CA ARG A 80 5.84 6.33 -11.47
C ARG A 80 6.93 7.26 -10.93
N ASP A 81 6.56 8.10 -9.98
CA ASP A 81 7.47 9.05 -9.36
C ASP A 81 8.32 8.40 -8.26
N SER A 82 9.51 8.95 -8.05
CA SER A 82 10.39 8.49 -6.99
C SER A 82 9.98 9.04 -5.63
N VAL A 83 10.03 8.20 -4.60
CA VAL A 83 9.82 8.66 -3.22
C VAL A 83 11.00 9.47 -2.68
N PRO A 84 10.76 10.39 -1.73
CA PRO A 84 11.81 11.08 -0.99
C PRO A 84 12.78 10.13 -0.28
N GLU A 85 14.05 10.53 -0.11
CA GLU A 85 15.05 9.66 0.52
C GLU A 85 14.73 9.28 1.97
N PHE A 86 14.06 10.16 2.72
CA PHE A 86 13.80 9.94 4.14
C PHE A 86 12.83 8.79 4.42
N VAL A 87 12.02 8.36 3.45
CA VAL A 87 11.10 7.22 3.62
C VAL A 87 11.71 5.89 3.21
N ARG A 88 12.85 5.89 2.51
CA ARG A 88 13.46 4.67 1.95
C ARG A 88 13.86 3.65 3.02
N GLY A 89 14.20 4.10 4.22
CA GLY A 89 14.57 3.20 5.32
C GLY A 89 13.39 2.41 5.89
N GLN A 90 12.15 2.82 5.59
CA GLN A 90 10.92 2.20 6.08
C GLN A 90 10.10 1.57 4.96
N LEU A 91 10.58 1.69 3.71
CA LEU A 91 9.91 1.16 2.53
C LEU A 91 10.47 -0.22 2.18
N ASP A 92 9.61 -1.23 2.09
CA ASP A 92 10.04 -2.57 1.69
C ASP A 92 10.23 -2.68 0.19
N LEU A 93 9.31 -2.10 -0.60
CA LEU A 93 9.31 -2.18 -2.06
C LEU A 93 8.91 -0.86 -2.73
N ALA A 94 9.61 -0.51 -3.80
CA ALA A 94 9.24 0.57 -4.72
C ALA A 94 9.20 0.02 -6.15
N ILE A 95 8.06 0.12 -6.81
CA ILE A 95 7.80 -0.45 -8.12
C ILE A 95 7.21 0.64 -9.02
N ASP A 96 7.80 0.83 -10.19
CA ASP A 96 7.27 1.71 -11.23
C ASP A 96 6.27 0.92 -12.09
N PRO A 97 5.01 1.37 -12.22
CA PRO A 97 3.99 0.74 -13.05
C PRO A 97 4.40 0.58 -14.53
N GLN A 98 5.34 1.40 -15.03
CA GLN A 98 5.87 1.26 -16.40
C GLN A 98 6.84 0.09 -16.55
N LEU A 99 7.31 -0.51 -15.45
CA LEU A 99 8.24 -1.63 -15.45
C LEU A 99 7.56 -2.95 -15.11
N MET A 100 6.54 -2.92 -14.26
CA MET A 100 5.75 -4.10 -13.88
C MET A 100 4.28 -3.73 -13.73
N ASP A 101 3.42 -4.45 -14.46
CA ASP A 101 1.96 -4.29 -14.41
C ASP A 101 1.39 -4.75 -13.06
N ALA A 102 0.25 -4.17 -12.68
CA ALA A 102 -0.39 -4.35 -11.38
C ALA A 102 -0.73 -5.82 -11.07
N GLU A 103 -1.16 -6.60 -12.07
CA GLU A 103 -1.49 -8.03 -11.89
C GLU A 103 -0.28 -8.84 -11.43
N ILE A 104 0.90 -8.59 -12.01
CA ILE A 104 2.14 -9.29 -11.63
C ILE A 104 2.55 -8.89 -10.22
N VAL A 105 2.42 -7.60 -9.89
CA VAL A 105 2.78 -7.11 -8.55
C VAL A 105 1.84 -7.69 -7.51
N ALA A 106 0.54 -7.75 -7.77
CA ALA A 106 -0.43 -8.30 -6.84
C ALA A 106 -0.15 -9.78 -6.52
N ASP A 107 0.08 -10.62 -7.54
CA ASP A 107 0.47 -12.03 -7.38
C ASP A 107 1.72 -12.18 -6.48
N GLU A 108 2.78 -11.42 -6.78
CA GLU A 108 4.02 -11.44 -5.99
C GLU A 108 3.86 -10.90 -4.55
N LEU A 109 2.86 -10.06 -4.28
CA LEU A 109 2.58 -9.55 -2.95
C LEU A 109 1.82 -10.55 -2.07
N VAL A 110 1.07 -11.47 -2.66
CA VAL A 110 0.23 -12.46 -1.95
C VAL A 110 0.83 -13.88 -1.90
N ALA A 111 1.85 -14.17 -2.72
CA ALA A 111 2.56 -15.45 -2.77
C ALA A 111 3.39 -15.76 -1.50
#